data_AF-A0A9E4H623-F1
#
_entry.id   AF-A0A9E4H623-F1
#
_cell.length_a   1.000
_cell.length_b   1.000
_cell.length_c   1.000
_cell.angle_alpha   90.00
_cell.angle_beta   90.00
_cell.angle_gamma   90.00
#
_symmetry.space_group_name_H-M   'P 1'
#
loop_
_entity.id
_entity.type
_entity.pdbx_description
1 polymer ?
#
loop_
_entity_poly.entity_id
_entity_poly.type
_entity_poly.pdbx_seq_one_letter_code
_entity_poly.pdbx_strand_id
1 'polypeptide(L)' 'MTGNWEGYRDCHIRFDLALIYHGIGADLLELSRLGSQSELDL' A
#
# COMPACT_ATOMS: atom_id res chain seq x y z
N MET A 1 -10.89 8.62 0.90
CA MET A 1 -9.46 8.81 1.22
C MET A 1 -9.09 10.22 0.80
N THR A 2 -9.03 11.16 1.75
CA THR A 2 -8.74 12.57 1.49
C THR A 2 -7.51 12.93 2.32
N GLY A 3 -6.38 13.15 1.64
CA GLY A 3 -5.15 13.65 2.26
C GLY A 3 -3.96 12.70 2.17
N ASN A 4 -2.86 13.18 1.58
CA ASN A 4 -1.48 12.67 1.63
C ASN A 4 -1.09 11.33 0.98
N TRP A 5 -1.99 10.62 0.30
CA TRP A 5 -1.64 9.37 -0.40
C TRP A 5 -1.43 9.54 -1.92
N GLU A 6 -1.19 10.76 -2.41
CA GLU A 6 -0.85 10.96 -3.83
C GLU A 6 0.44 10.23 -4.18
N GLY A 7 0.33 9.22 -5.06
CA GLY A 7 1.44 8.37 -5.51
C GLY A 7 1.50 7.00 -4.84
N TYR A 8 0.84 6.81 -3.71
CA TYR A 8 0.78 5.51 -3.05
C TYR A 8 -0.22 4.60 -3.78
N ARG A 9 0.17 3.33 -3.93
CA ARG A 9 -0.64 2.27 -4.54
C ARG A 9 -0.89 1.18 -3.52
N ASP A 10 -2.13 0.72 -3.46
CA ASP A 10 -2.53 -0.47 -2.74
C ASP A 10 -2.56 -1.68 -3.68
N CYS A 11 -2.08 -2.83 -3.22
CA CYS A 11 -2.15 -4.09 -3.93
C CYS A 11 -2.58 -5.20 -2.97
N HIS A 12 -3.60 -5.95 -3.37
CA HIS A 12 -4.09 -7.09 -2.62
C HIS A 12 -3.33 -8.34 -3.09
N ILE A 13 -2.40 -8.81 -2.26
CA ILE A 13 -1.55 -10.00 -2.56
C ILE A 13 -2.31 -11.29 -2.21
N ARG A 14 -3.18 -11.23 -1.20
CA ARG A 14 -4.14 -12.29 -0.82
C ARG A 14 -5.48 -11.64 -0.52
N PHE A 15 -6.52 -12.48 -0.40
CA PHE A 15 -7.88 -12.04 -0.05
C PHE A 15 -7.93 -11.14 1.19
N ASP A 16 -7.03 -11.39 2.16
CA ASP A 16 -6.92 -10.60 3.40
C ASP A 16 -5.47 -10.13 3.63
N LEU A 17 -4.74 -9.79 2.57
CA LEU A 17 -3.40 -9.20 2.70
C LEU A 17 -3.25 -8.07 1.69
N ALA A 18 -3.22 -6.85 2.20
CA ALA A 18 -2.99 -5.66 1.41
C ALA A 18 -1.58 -5.11 1.66
N LEU A 19 -0.96 -4.67 0.57
CA LEU A 19 0.33 -3.99 0.55
C LEU A 19 0.11 -2.56 0.08
N ILE A 20 0.50 -1.59 0.89
CA ILE A 20 0.57 -0.18 0.52
C ILE A 20 2.02 0.14 0.21
N TYR A 21 2.28 0.62 -1.00
CA TYR A 21 3.62 0.93 -1.48
C TYR A 21 3.66 2.22 -2.28
N HIS A 22 4.84 2.81 -2.38
CA HIS A 22 5.13 3.98 -3.20
C HIS A 22 6.25 3.67 -4.18
N GLY A 23 6.06 4.00 -5.46
CA GLY A 23 7.11 3.84 -6.47
C GLY A 23 8.04 5.05 -6.47
N ILE A 24 9.34 4.84 -6.23
CA ILE A 24 10.36 5.87 -6.29
C ILE A 24 11.20 5.63 -7.56
N GLY A 25 10.94 6.40 -8.62
CA GLY A 25 11.61 6.19 -9.90
C GLY A 25 11.12 4.93 -10.64
N ALA A 26 11.99 4.33 -11.46
CA ALA A 26 11.61 3.20 -12.32
C ALA A 26 11.71 1.83 -11.62
N ASP A 27 12.67 1.68 -10.70
CA ASP A 27 13.09 0.35 -10.21
C ASP A 27 13.03 0.21 -8.69
N LEU A 28 12.63 1.26 -7.94
CA LEU A 28 12.53 1.21 -6.49
C LEU A 28 11.08 1.29 -6.02
N LEU A 29 10.72 0.35 -5.16
CA LEU A 29 9.43 0.31 -4.48
C LEU A 29 9.68 0.45 -2.97
N GLU A 30 9.09 1.47 -2.38
CA GLU A 30 9.07 1.67 -0.94
C GLU A 30 7.81 1.02 -0.36
N LEU A 31 8.00 0.07 0.56
CA LEU A 31 6.92 -0.68 1.21
C LEU A 31 6.52 0.06 2.47
N SER A 32 5.35 0.70 2.47
CA SER A 32 4.92 1.56 3.58
C SER A 32 4.19 0.76 4.64
N ARG A 33 3.30 -0.14 4.24
CA ARG A 33 2.57 -1.05 5.14
C ARG A 33 2.22 -2.36 4.46
N LEU A 34 2.30 -3.45 5.21
CA LEU A 34 1.85 -4.78 4.81
C LEU A 34 1.03 -5.36 5.97
N GLY A 35 -0.22 -5.71 5.73
CA GLY A 35 -1.11 -6.20 6.77
C GLY A 35 -2.46 -6.65 6.21
N SER A 36 -3.27 -7.28 7.06
CA SER A 36 -4.62 -7.69 6.66
C SER A 36 -5.58 -6.51 6.51
N GLN A 37 -6.73 -6.73 5.88
CA GLN A 37 -7.77 -5.69 5.78
C GLN A 37 -8.17 -5.20 7.18
N SER A 38 -8.12 -6.09 8.19
CA SER A 38 -8.45 -5.80 9.59
C SER A 38 -7.33 -5.07 10.34
N GLU A 39 -6.06 -5.22 9.94
CA GLU A 39 -4.91 -4.54 10.56
C GLU A 39 -4.67 -3.15 9.97
N LEU A 40 -5.15 -2.88 8.76
CA LEU A 40 -4.92 -1.62 8.05
C LEU A 40 -6.04 -0.59 8.23
N ASP A 41 -7.13 -0.93 8.91
CA ASP A 41 -8.33 -0.07 9.11
C ASP A 41 -8.73 0.68 7.82
N LEU A 42 -8.83 -0.06 6.70
CA LEU A 42 -9.23 0.42 5.38
C LEU A 42 -10.75 0.35 5.18
#